data_AF-A0AAE1J9N0-F1
#
_entry.id   AF-A0AAE1J9N0-F1
#
_cell.length_a   1.000
_cell.length_b   1.000
_cell.length_c   1.000
_cell.angle_alpha   90.00
_cell.angle_beta   90.00
_cell.angle_gamma   90.00
#
_symmetry.space_group_name_H-M   'P 1'
#
loop_
_entity.id
_entity.type
_entity.pdbx_description
1 polymer ?
#
loop_
_entity_poly.entity_id
_entity_poly.type
_entity_poly.pdbx_seq_one_letter_code
_entity_poly.pdbx_strand_id
1 'polypeptide(L)'
;MATSSLILVAFFIFLLHLATFVSSIDVNYDTLGDNLPLPQAVVNFLKTKTTIDSVKIFDVSPQILQALAKSGISVTITAPNGDISALTNLDSGRQ
;
A
#
# COMPACT_ATOMS: atom_id res chain seq x y z
N MET A 1 -19.89 -17.59 -39.48
CA MET A 1 -18.44 -17.63 -39.17
C MET A 1 -18.01 -16.39 -38.39
N ALA A 2 -18.16 -15.17 -38.94
CA ALA A 2 -17.74 -13.93 -38.25
C ALA A 2 -18.44 -13.67 -36.90
N THR A 3 -19.74 -13.97 -36.79
CA THR A 3 -20.52 -13.79 -35.56
C THR A 3 -20.07 -14.72 -34.43
N SER A 4 -19.81 -15.99 -34.74
CA SER A 4 -19.29 -16.99 -33.80
C SER A 4 -17.90 -16.60 -33.29
N SER A 5 -17.03 -16.06 -34.15
CA SER A 5 -15.73 -15.54 -33.77
C SER A 5 -15.84 -14.33 -32.82
N LEU A 6 -16.80 -13.43 -33.07
CA LEU A 6 -17.01 -12.25 -32.22
C LEU A 6 -17.48 -12.62 -30.80
N ILE A 7 -18.37 -13.61 -30.69
CA ILE A 7 -18.84 -14.14 -29.41
C ILE A 7 -17.70 -14.79 -28.63
N LEU A 8 -16.83 -15.56 -29.31
CA LEU A 8 -15.69 -16.19 -28.68
C LEU A 8 -14.69 -15.16 -28.13
N VAL A 9 -14.44 -14.08 -28.88
CA VAL A 9 -13.57 -12.97 -28.42
C VAL A 9 -14.20 -12.26 -27.22
N ALA A 10 -15.49 -11.95 -27.24
CA ALA A 10 -16.18 -11.33 -26.11
C ALA A 10 -16.15 -12.22 -24.86
N PHE A 11 -16.37 -13.52 -25.03
CA PHE A 11 -16.31 -14.50 -23.95
C PHE A 11 -14.89 -14.62 -23.36
N PHE A 12 -13.86 -14.61 -24.21
CA PHE A 12 -12.47 -14.62 -23.77
C PHE A 12 -12.11 -13.35 -22.98
N ILE A 13 -12.54 -12.16 -23.45
CA ILE A 13 -12.34 -10.90 -22.73
C ILE A 13 -13.05 -10.93 -21.37
N PHE A 14 -14.27 -11.47 -21.31
CA PHE A 14 -15.02 -11.63 -20.06
C PHE A 14 -14.28 -12.54 -19.08
N LEU A 15 -13.80 -13.70 -19.53
CA LEU A 15 -12.99 -14.61 -18.71
C LEU A 15 -11.69 -13.95 -18.23
N LEU A 16 -11.06 -13.12 -19.06
CA LEU A 16 -9.85 -12.39 -18.69
C LEU A 16 -10.12 -11.39 -17.55
N HIS A 17 -11.24 -10.67 -17.58
CA HIS A 17 -11.64 -9.76 -16.50
C HIS A 17 -11.96 -10.51 -15.20
N LEU A 18 -12.51 -11.72 -15.29
CA LEU A 18 -12.74 -12.57 -14.10
C LEU A 18 -11.43 -13.14 -13.52
N ALA A 19 -10.39 -13.30 -14.34
CA ALA A 19 -9.10 -13.84 -13.90
C ALA A 19 -8.19 -12.81 -13.22
N THR A 20 -8.42 -11.51 -13.44
CA THR A 20 -7.61 -10.43 -12.85
C THR A 20 -8.19 -9.95 -11.53
N PHE A 21 -8.02 -10.72 -10.45
CA PHE A 21 -8.26 -10.23 -9.09
C PHE A 21 -6.97 -10.33 -8.27
N VAL A 22 -6.20 -9.24 -8.27
CA VAL A 22 -5.27 -8.93 -7.19
C VAL A 22 -5.98 -7.88 -6.34
N SER A 23 -6.31 -8.21 -5.09
CA SER A 23 -7.13 -7.34 -4.24
C SER A 23 -6.36 -6.14 -3.66
N SER A 24 -5.04 -6.22 -3.54
CA SER A 24 -4.14 -5.12 -3.15
C SER A 24 -2.68 -5.60 -3.23
N ILE A 25 -1.75 -4.69 -3.49
CA ILE A 25 -0.29 -4.92 -3.37
C ILE A 25 0.25 -3.94 -2.33
N ASP A 26 0.89 -4.48 -1.29
CA ASP A 26 1.52 -3.72 -0.21
C ASP A 26 3.04 -3.65 -0.39
N VAL A 27 3.65 -2.57 0.10
CA VAL A 27 5.11 -2.41 0.13
C VAL A 27 5.61 -1.84 1.44
N ASN A 28 6.82 -2.23 1.82
CA ASN A 28 7.52 -1.62 2.95
C ASN A 28 8.04 -0.23 2.55
N TYR A 29 7.70 0.79 3.35
CA TYR A 29 8.30 2.12 3.27
C TYR A 29 9.26 2.33 4.44
N ASP A 30 10.50 1.90 4.25
CA ASP A 30 11.58 2.06 5.22
C ASP A 30 12.27 3.43 5.07
N THR A 31 12.86 3.92 6.15
CA THR A 31 13.53 5.22 6.27
C THR A 31 15.03 5.10 6.53
N LEU A 32 15.56 3.89 6.66
CA LEU A 32 16.99 3.61 6.88
C LEU A 32 17.80 3.69 5.56
N GLY A 33 17.83 4.88 4.96
CA GLY A 33 18.64 5.19 3.77
C GLY A 33 19.15 6.62 3.78
N ASP A 34 20.27 6.86 3.10
CA ASP A 34 20.99 8.15 3.10
C ASP A 34 20.56 9.11 1.97
N ASN A 35 19.84 8.59 0.96
CA ASN A 35 19.46 9.31 -0.25
C ASN A 35 17.96 9.20 -0.57
N LEU A 36 17.13 8.87 0.44
CA LEU A 36 15.71 8.65 0.23
C LEU A 36 14.98 9.96 -0.14
N PRO A 37 14.00 9.91 -1.06
CA PRO A 37 13.17 11.06 -1.38
C PRO A 37 12.32 11.53 -0.18
N LEU A 38 11.87 12.78 -0.20
CA LEU A 38 10.93 13.31 0.79
C LEU A 38 9.61 12.51 0.79
N PRO A 39 8.92 12.37 1.94
CA PRO A 39 7.68 11.59 2.04
C PRO A 39 6.59 11.97 1.03
N GLN A 40 6.42 13.26 0.73
CA GLN A 40 5.46 13.70 -0.29
C GLN A 40 5.82 13.21 -1.69
N ALA A 41 7.13 13.14 -2.01
CA ALA A 41 7.59 12.63 -3.29
C ALA A 41 7.37 11.11 -3.40
N VAL A 42 7.60 10.36 -2.30
CA VAL A 42 7.30 8.92 -2.23
C VAL A 42 5.80 8.67 -2.42
N VAL A 43 4.94 9.38 -1.67
CA VAL A 43 3.48 9.24 -1.80
C VAL A 43 3.01 9.60 -3.21
N ASN A 44 3.54 10.68 -3.80
CA ASN A 44 3.20 11.05 -5.17
C ASN A 44 3.66 9.99 -6.18
N PHE A 45 4.85 9.41 -5.98
CA PHE A 45 5.34 8.31 -6.82
C PHE A 45 4.41 7.09 -6.74
N LEU A 46 4.04 6.65 -5.53
CA LEU A 46 3.12 5.52 -5.34
C LEU A 46 1.78 5.78 -6.03
N LYS A 47 1.21 6.98 -5.87
CA LYS A 47 -0.09 7.31 -6.48
C LYS A 47 -0.07 7.42 -8.01
N THR A 48 1.04 7.90 -8.58
CA THR A 48 1.05 8.34 -9.99
C THR A 48 1.89 7.45 -10.90
N LYS A 49 2.74 6.60 -10.34
CA LYS A 49 3.71 5.77 -11.07
C LYS A 49 3.62 4.28 -10.74
N THR A 50 2.77 3.88 -9.80
CA THR A 50 2.55 2.48 -9.45
C THR A 50 1.05 2.19 -9.29
N THR A 51 0.73 0.92 -9.07
CA THR A 51 -0.62 0.46 -8.68
C THR A 51 -0.68 0.08 -7.19
N ILE A 52 0.31 0.50 -6.41
CA ILE A 52 0.42 0.20 -4.97
C ILE A 52 -0.56 1.10 -4.24
N ASP A 53 -1.41 0.49 -3.44
CA ASP A 53 -2.48 1.15 -2.68
C ASP A 53 -2.36 0.93 -1.17
N SER A 54 -1.33 0.22 -0.72
CA SER A 54 -1.00 0.04 0.69
C SER A 54 0.50 0.18 0.94
N VAL A 55 0.83 0.69 2.13
CA VAL A 55 2.20 0.71 2.65
C VAL A 55 2.28 0.23 4.09
N LYS A 56 3.39 -0.39 4.43
CA LYS A 56 3.81 -0.67 5.81
C LYS A 56 4.93 0.27 6.22
N ILE A 57 4.75 0.97 7.33
CA ILE A 57 5.76 1.83 7.97
C ILE A 57 6.21 1.25 9.31
N PHE A 58 7.46 1.51 9.68
CA PHE A 58 8.11 0.89 10.84
C PHE A 58 8.18 1.78 12.08
N ASP A 59 7.79 3.05 11.94
CA ASP A 59 7.70 4.04 13.00
C ASP A 59 6.48 4.95 12.81
N VAL A 60 6.20 5.80 13.81
CA VAL A 60 5.13 6.80 13.79
C VAL A 60 5.63 8.18 13.36
N SER A 61 6.44 8.27 12.29
CA SER A 61 6.95 9.53 11.76
C SER A 61 5.81 10.50 11.37
N PRO A 62 5.67 11.67 12.02
CA PRO A 62 4.60 12.62 11.71
C PRO A 62 4.65 13.13 10.27
N GLN A 63 5.85 13.26 9.69
CA GLN A 63 6.02 13.73 8.32
C GLN A 63 5.50 12.71 7.29
N ILE A 64 5.73 11.41 7.54
CA ILE A 64 5.23 10.33 6.69
C ILE A 64 3.72 10.21 6.81
N LEU A 65 3.19 10.23 8.04
CA LEU A 65 1.74 10.20 8.28
C LEU A 65 1.03 11.40 7.65
N GLN A 66 1.62 12.59 7.72
CA GLN A 66 1.06 13.78 7.08
C GLN A 66 1.08 13.68 5.55
N ALA A 67 2.12 13.10 4.95
CA ALA A 67 2.18 12.87 3.51
C ALA A 67 1.16 11.82 3.05
N LEU A 68 0.92 10.77 3.85
CA LEU A 68 -0.07 9.73 3.58
C LEU A 68 -1.51 10.18 3.86
N ALA A 69 -1.71 11.22 4.68
CA ALA A 69 -3.03 11.71 5.02
C ALA A 69 -3.83 12.10 3.77
N LYS A 70 -5.07 11.59 3.67
CA LYS A 70 -5.98 11.82 2.53
C LYS A 70 -5.40 11.38 1.16
N SER A 71 -4.36 10.56 1.15
CA SER A 71 -3.74 10.08 -0.10
C SER A 71 -4.59 9.02 -0.82
N GLY A 72 -5.38 8.26 -0.06
CA GLY A 72 -6.09 7.05 -0.52
C GLY A 72 -5.28 5.77 -0.34
N ILE A 73 -4.02 5.86 0.10
CA ILE A 73 -3.15 4.72 0.41
C ILE A 73 -3.46 4.20 1.81
N SER A 74 -3.68 2.90 1.94
CA SER A 74 -3.85 2.22 3.23
C SER A 74 -2.50 2.13 3.96
N VAL A 75 -2.50 2.29 5.28
CA VAL A 75 -1.26 2.34 6.08
C VAL A 75 -1.31 1.29 7.17
N THR A 76 -0.30 0.41 7.18
CA THR A 76 0.01 -0.46 8.32
C THR A 76 1.15 0.18 9.10
N ILE A 77 0.98 0.36 10.41
CA ILE A 77 2.01 0.90 11.32
C ILE A 77 2.46 -0.24 12.23
N THR A 78 3.77 -0.47 12.35
CA THR A 78 4.28 -1.47 13.30
C THR A 78 4.70 -0.85 14.62
N ALA A 79 4.51 -1.59 15.71
CA ALA A 79 5.23 -1.34 16.94
C ALA A 79 6.72 -1.71 16.77
N PRO A 80 7.66 -0.83 17.12
CA PRO A 80 9.08 -1.16 17.17
C PRO A 80 9.33 -2.34 18.13
N ASN A 81 10.29 -3.20 17.79
CA ASN A 81 10.61 -4.36 18.63
C ASN A 81 11.00 -3.98 20.06
N GLY A 82 11.65 -2.83 20.24
CA GLY A 82 12.03 -2.31 21.56
C GLY A 82 10.83 -1.95 22.45
N ASP A 83 9.69 -1.63 21.85
CA ASP A 83 8.49 -1.18 22.57
C ASP A 83 7.56 -2.34 22.94
N ILE A 84 7.75 -3.53 22.36
CA ILE A 84 6.88 -4.70 22.59
C ILE A 84 6.70 -5.01 24.08
N SER A 85 7.78 -4.92 24.87
CA SER A 85 7.70 -5.17 26.32
C SER A 85 6.82 -4.11 27.03
N ALA A 86 6.95 -2.84 26.66
CA ALA A 86 6.16 -1.75 27.23
C ALA A 86 4.66 -1.87 26.86
N LEU A 87 4.34 -2.39 25.68
CA LEU A 87 2.96 -2.60 25.23
C LEU A 87 2.19 -3.64 26.06
N THR A 88 2.87 -4.41 26.92
CA THR A 88 2.19 -5.30 27.88
C THR A 88 1.47 -4.53 29.00
N ASN A 89 1.84 -3.26 29.22
CA ASN A 89 1.18 -2.37 30.17
C ASN A 89 0.13 -1.50 29.44
N LEU A 90 -1.10 -1.49 29.95
CA LEU A 90 -2.23 -0.75 29.35
C LEU A 90 -2.00 0.76 29.28
N ASP A 91 -1.31 1.36 30.24
CA ASP A 91 -1.07 2.81 30.25
C ASP A 91 -0.05 3.22 29.19
N SER A 92 0.96 2.37 28.96
CA SER A 92 1.97 2.56 27.91
C SER A 92 1.40 2.24 26.51
N GLY A 93 0.49 1.27 26.39
CA GLY A 93 -0.12 0.88 25.12
C GLY A 93 -1.22 1.83 24.60
N ARG A 94 -1.61 2.84 25.38
CA ARG A 94 -2.64 3.83 25.00
C ARG A 94 -2.09 5.16 24.47
N GLN A 95 -0.77 5.34 24.54
CA GLN A 95 -0.06 6.52 24.02
C GLN A 95 0.22 6.32 22.53
#